data_AF-B6BF52-F1
#
_entry.id   AF-B6BF52-F1
#
_cell.length_a   1.000
_cell.length_b   1.000
_cell.length_c   1.000
_cell.angle_alpha   90.00
_cell.angle_beta   90.00
_cell.angle_gamma   90.00
#
_symmetry.space_group_name_H-M   'P 1'
#
loop_
_entity.id
_entity.type
_entity.pdbx_description
1 polymer ?
#
loop_
_entity_poly.entity_id
_entity_poly.type
_entity_poly.pdbx_seq_one_letter_code
_entity_poly.pdbx_strand_id
1 'polypeptide(L)' 'MRGPAGWPVLSVCRFLPGWLKDPLYFSVARNRYRLFGRYDRCMIPRPEVRARFAAGGFGA' A
#
# COMPACT_ATOMS: atom_id res chain seq x y z
N MET A 1 16.60 3.75 -23.95
CA MET A 1 15.53 2.95 -23.31
C MET A 1 14.31 3.86 -23.09
N ARG A 2 13.37 3.89 -24.04
CA ARG A 2 12.14 4.69 -23.94
C ARG A 2 11.12 3.86 -23.16
N GLY A 3 11.10 4.02 -21.84
CA GLY A 3 10.02 3.48 -21.01
C GLY A 3 8.65 3.99 -21.49
N PRO A 4 7.55 3.27 -21.23
CA PRO A 4 6.23 3.61 -21.75
C PRO A 4 5.90 5.08 -21.46
N ALA A 5 5.38 5.78 -22.47
CA ALA A 5 5.17 7.23 -22.50
C ALA A 5 4.25 7.81 -21.39
N GLY A 6 3.71 6.96 -20.51
CA GLY A 6 2.91 7.36 -19.34
C GLY A 6 3.72 7.75 -18.09
N TRP A 7 5.02 7.47 -18.02
CA TRP A 7 5.88 7.87 -16.90
C TRP A 7 5.97 9.39 -16.62
N PRO A 8 5.99 10.30 -17.61
CA PRO A 8 5.96 11.73 -17.33
C PRO A 8 4.65 12.17 -16.65
N VAL A 9 3.52 11.52 -16.94
CA VAL A 9 2.23 11.81 -16.28
C VAL A 9 2.27 11.44 -14.80
N LEU A 10 2.89 10.30 -14.46
CA LEU A 10 3.14 9.92 -13.06
C LEU A 10 4.07 10.91 -12.34
N SER A 11 4.93 11.60 -13.08
CA SER A 11 5.82 12.63 -12.53
C SER A 11 5.08 13.92 -12.16
N VAL A 12 3.91 14.20 -12.73
CA VAL A 12 3.07 15.35 -12.36
C VAL A 12 2.58 15.23 -10.92
N CYS A 13 2.35 14.00 -10.43
CA CYS A 13 2.02 13.76 -9.02
C CYS A 13 3.15 14.18 -8.06
N ARG A 14 4.39 14.31 -8.52
CA ARG A 14 5.52 14.88 -7.74
C ARG A 14 5.34 16.38 -7.49
N PHE A 15 4.67 17.08 -8.40
CA PHE A 15 4.41 18.52 -8.31
C PHE A 15 3.18 18.85 -7.45
N LEU A 16 2.46 17.82 -6.97
CA LEU A 16 1.31 18.02 -6.12
C LEU A 16 1.75 18.77 -4.84
N PRO A 17 1.19 19.96 -4.56
CA PRO A 17 1.66 20.79 -3.47
C PRO A 17 1.49 20.09 -2.12
N GLY A 18 2.42 20.38 -1.19
CA GLY A 18 2.37 19.92 0.20
C GLY A 18 0.98 20.08 0.82
N TRP A 19 0.46 21.30 0.74
CA TRP A 19 -0.83 21.67 1.32
C TRP A 19 -2.03 20.87 0.80
N LEU A 20 -1.93 20.17 -0.33
CA LEU A 20 -2.97 19.27 -0.82
C LEU A 20 -2.70 17.81 -0.42
N LYS A 21 -1.45 17.33 -0.53
CA LYS A 21 -1.09 15.96 -0.13
C LYS A 21 -1.27 15.73 1.36
N ASP A 22 -0.93 16.71 2.18
CA ASP A 22 -0.88 16.57 3.64
C ASP A 22 -2.29 16.34 4.21
N PRO A 23 -3.30 17.23 4.01
CA PRO A 23 -4.65 17.01 4.55
C PRO A 23 -5.34 15.81 3.93
N LEU A 24 -5.09 15.51 2.65
CA LEU A 24 -5.65 14.34 1.98
C LEU A 24 -5.10 13.05 2.58
N TYR A 25 -3.79 12.99 2.82
CA TYR A 25 -3.14 11.88 3.50
C TYR A 25 -3.63 11.73 4.95
N PHE A 26 -3.73 12.82 5.72
CA PHE A 26 -4.25 12.78 7.09
C PHE A 26 -5.71 12.32 7.14
N SER A 27 -6.54 12.75 6.19
CA SER A 27 -7.94 12.33 6.09
C SER A 27 -8.06 10.84 5.80
N VAL A 28 -7.29 10.34 4.83
CA VAL A 28 -7.23 8.90 4.51
C VAL A 28 -6.66 8.11 5.69
N ALA A 29 -5.59 8.58 6.34
CA ALA A 29 -4.98 7.92 7.48
C ALA A 29 -5.95 7.82 8.67
N ARG A 30 -6.73 8.87 8.94
CA ARG A 30 -7.75 8.87 9.99
C ARG A 30 -8.93 7.96 9.64
N ASN A 31 -9.32 7.91 8.36
CA ASN A 31 -10.43 7.08 7.90
C ASN A 31 -10.02 5.66 7.51
N ARG A 32 -8.72 5.30 7.57
CA ARG A 32 -8.18 4.03 7.06
C ARG A 32 -8.87 2.81 7.65
N TYR A 33 -9.12 2.84 8.96
CA TYR A 33 -9.78 1.77 9.69
C TYR A 33 -11.29 1.78 9.52
N ARG A 34 -11.88 2.92 9.12
CA ARG A 34 -13.30 3.01 8.75
C ARG A 34 -13.54 2.52 7.32
N LEU A 35 -12.59 2.75 6.42
CA LEU A 35 -12.66 2.38 5.01
C LEU A 35 -12.37 0.89 4.77
N PHE A 36 -11.32 0.35 5.41
CA PHE A 36 -10.92 -1.05 5.24
C PHE A 36 -11.42 -1.99 6.34
N GLY A 37 -11.99 -1.43 7.41
CA GLY A 37 -12.28 -2.19 8.63
C GLY A 37 -11.00 -2.47 9.43
N ARG A 38 -11.16 -2.80 10.71
CA ARG A 38 -10.08 -3.37 11.52
C ARG A 38 -10.17 -4.89 11.45
N TYR A 39 -9.02 -5.53 11.25
CA TYR A 39 -8.89 -6.96 11.49
C TYR A 39 -8.61 -7.14 12.98
N ASP A 40 -9.64 -7.52 13.76
CA ASP A 40 -9.50 -7.76 15.20
C ASP A 40 -8.68 -9.02 15.54
N ARG A 41 -8.32 -9.82 14.53
CA ARG A 41 -7.54 -11.04 14.70
C ARG A 41 -6.31 -11.04 13.81
N CYS A 42 -5.21 -11.51 14.38
CA CYS A 42 -3.97 -11.74 13.64
C CYS A 42 -4.25 -12.76 12.52
N MET A 43 -3.99 -12.38 11.28
CA MET A 43 -4.29 -13.22 10.12
C MET A 43 -3.22 -14.31 10.00
N ILE A 44 -3.44 -15.44 10.65
CA ILE A 44 -2.56 -16.61 10.52
C ILE A 44 -2.80 -17.24 9.13
N PRO A 45 -1.79 -17.27 8.24
CA PRO A 45 -1.92 -17.83 6.91
C PRO A 45 -2.25 -19.32 6.99
N ARG A 46 -3.23 -19.73 6.19
CA ARG A 46 -3.57 -21.14 6.00
C ARG A 46 -2.39 -21.90 5.37
N PRO A 47 -2.27 -23.22 5.59
CA PRO A 47 -1.15 -24.03 5.12
C PRO A 47 -0.86 -23.89 3.61
N GLU A 48 -1.90 -23.71 2.78
CA GLU A 48 -1.74 -23.48 1.34
C GLU A 48 -1.02 -22.16 1.01
N VAL A 49 -1.25 -21.12 1.81
CA VAL A 49 -0.60 -19.81 1.63
C VAL A 49 0.82 -19.85 2.19
N ARG A 50 1.07 -20.63 3.26
CA ARG A 50 2.41 -20.84 3.84
C ARG A 50 3.40 -21.40 2.81
N ALA A 51 2.95 -22.29 1.93
CA ALA A 51 3.77 -22.87 0.86
C ALA A 51 4.22 -21.86 -0.22
N ARG A 52 3.63 -20.65 -0.26
CA ARG A 52 3.98 -19.61 -1.23
C ARG A 52 5.04 -18.64 -0.71
N PHE A 53 5.41 -18.71 0.56
CA PHE A 53 6.46 -17.85 1.12
C PHE A 53 7.85 -18.34 0.70
N ALA A 54 8.76 -17.39 0.45
CA ALA A 54 10.15 -17.69 0.12
C ALA A 54 10.86 -18.38 1.30
N ALA A 55 12.00 -19.04 1.06
CA ALA A 55 12.72 -19.88 2.01
C ALA A 55 13.12 -19.23 3.36
N GLY A 56 12.97 -17.90 3.52
CA GLY A 56 13.16 -17.17 4.78
C GLY A 56 11.89 -16.53 5.35
N GLY A 57 10.72 -16.86 4.82
CA GLY A 57 9.44 -16.23 5.17
C GLY A 57 8.46 -17.22 5.79
N PHE A 58 7.97 -16.86 6.98
CA PHE A 58 6.95 -17.56 7.78
C PHE A 58 7.39 -18.87 8.47
N GLY A 59 7.99 -18.72 9.66
CA GLY A 59 8.30 -19.84 10.58
C GLY A 59 9.54 -20.62 10.19
N ALA A 60 10.67 -19.92 10.00
CA ALA A 60 12.00 -20.52 10.09
C ALA A 60 12.30 -20.90 11.54
#